data_AF-A0A5M3N9I7-F1
#
_entry.id   AF-A0A5M3N9I7-F1
#
_cell.length_a   1.000
_cell.length_b   1.000
_cell.length_c   1.000
_cell.angle_alpha   90.00
_cell.angle_beta   90.00
_cell.angle_gamma   90.00
#
_symmetry.space_group_name_H-M   'P 1'
#
loop_
_entity.id
_entity.type
_entity.pdbx_description
1 polymer ?
#
loop_
_entity_poly.entity_id
_entity_poly.type
_entity_poly.pdbx_seq_one_letter_code
_entity_poly.pdbx_strand_id
1 'polypeptide(L)'
;MFQQDIKPRNATPLLAQQPPPALYYKCAMSSSPTNPTDNPSNEEIQPPSSSTDTLRAQRAPPARKRNKTQLQQDLDQQENELHALRVSLENEKAARKAAETAAGNVGGRTEPRQETPIPKPKGTAGETYVLKDEMGLQDDKAQYSTILATARNAFLAARLNPLTNYSEQPLRDLANVFEVAKKAHPILCRFTNNWATAAIVQQYIHSRKRYARILVGRLKEKRAHALHASRSVSPPRQPEASTSTGV
;
A
#
# COMPACT_ATOMS: atom_id res chain seq x y z
N MET A 1 40.60 35.05 -48.73
CA MET A 1 40.61 35.23 -47.26
C MET A 1 39.31 34.66 -46.73
N PHE A 2 39.32 33.42 -46.22
CA PHE A 2 38.14 32.77 -45.65
C PHE A 2 38.10 33.03 -44.15
N GLN A 3 37.11 33.81 -43.70
CA GLN A 3 36.88 34.09 -42.29
C GLN A 3 36.03 32.94 -41.73
N GLN A 4 36.61 32.17 -40.81
CA GLN A 4 35.93 31.09 -40.11
C GLN A 4 35.23 31.65 -38.87
N ASP A 5 33.91 31.58 -38.84
CA ASP A 5 33.06 31.88 -37.69
C ASP A 5 33.24 30.80 -36.61
N ILE A 6 33.88 31.15 -35.50
CA ILE A 6 33.99 30.31 -34.30
C ILE A 6 32.82 30.67 -33.37
N LYS A 7 31.79 29.81 -33.33
CA LYS A 7 30.72 29.90 -32.32
C LYS A 7 31.27 29.55 -30.92
N PRO A 8 30.98 30.34 -29.87
CA PRO A 8 31.38 30.00 -28.51
C PRO A 8 30.56 28.83 -27.95
N ARG A 9 31.26 27.85 -27.35
CA ARG A 9 30.68 26.74 -26.59
C ARG A 9 29.97 27.29 -25.34
N ASN A 10 28.68 26.99 -25.23
CA ASN A 10 27.88 27.28 -24.05
C ASN A 10 28.38 26.43 -22.86
N ALA A 11 29.00 27.07 -21.88
CA ALA A 11 29.43 26.45 -20.64
C ALA A 11 28.20 26.12 -19.77
N THR A 12 27.97 24.83 -19.50
CA THR A 12 26.90 24.38 -18.61
C THR A 12 27.37 24.45 -17.15
N PRO A 13 26.65 25.12 -16.24
CA PRO A 13 27.05 25.19 -14.83
C PRO A 13 26.85 23.84 -14.13
N LEU A 14 27.89 23.46 -13.38
CA LEU A 14 28.04 22.23 -12.63
C LEU A 14 27.11 22.26 -11.41
N LEU A 15 25.90 21.71 -11.56
CA LEU A 15 24.90 21.64 -10.50
C LEU A 15 25.32 20.59 -9.46
N ALA A 16 25.50 21.06 -8.23
CA ALA A 16 25.92 20.30 -7.06
C ALA A 16 25.11 19.01 -6.87
N GLN A 17 25.85 17.91 -6.75
CA GLN A 17 25.36 16.57 -6.54
C GLN A 17 24.86 16.43 -5.09
N GLN A 18 23.54 16.49 -4.88
CA GLN A 18 22.95 16.12 -3.60
C GLN A 18 22.97 14.58 -3.43
N PRO A 19 23.31 14.07 -2.23
CA PRO A 19 23.30 12.64 -1.97
C PRO A 19 21.85 12.08 -1.95
N PRO A 20 21.65 10.82 -2.37
CA PRO A 20 20.33 10.21 -2.41
C PRO A 20 19.73 10.02 -1.00
N PRO A 21 18.41 10.21 -0.82
CA PRO A 21 17.75 9.95 0.45
C PRO A 21 17.77 8.45 0.78
N ALA A 22 18.26 8.13 1.99
CA ALA A 22 18.23 6.80 2.55
C ALA A 22 16.78 6.28 2.64
N LEU A 23 16.49 5.21 1.90
CA LEU A 23 15.23 4.47 2.01
C LEU A 23 15.21 3.70 3.34
N TYR A 24 14.78 4.35 4.41
CA TYR A 24 14.48 3.69 5.67
C TYR A 24 13.05 3.11 5.62
N TYR A 25 12.95 1.83 5.27
CA TYR A 25 11.74 1.03 5.50
C TYR A 25 11.56 0.83 7.00
N LYS A 26 10.67 1.61 7.63
CA LYS A 26 10.08 1.25 8.93
C LYS A 26 8.64 0.79 8.68
N CYS A 27 8.51 -0.52 8.48
CA CYS A 27 7.25 -1.23 8.53
C CYS A 27 6.87 -1.38 10.01
N ALA A 28 5.93 -0.58 10.50
CA ALA A 28 5.32 -0.77 11.81
C ALA A 28 3.89 -1.28 11.62
N MET A 29 3.65 -2.45 12.20
CA MET A 29 2.41 -3.20 12.18
C MET A 29 1.25 -2.37 12.74
N SER A 30 0.20 -2.18 11.95
CA SER A 30 -1.11 -1.74 12.44
C SER A 30 -1.97 -2.98 12.67
N SER A 31 -2.09 -3.37 13.93
CA SER A 31 -3.07 -4.34 14.40
C SER A 31 -4.48 -3.76 14.19
N SER A 32 -5.32 -4.48 13.44
CA SER A 32 -6.75 -4.22 13.37
C SER A 32 -7.44 -4.88 14.57
N PRO A 33 -8.33 -4.20 15.31
CA PRO A 33 -9.25 -4.88 16.22
C PRO A 33 -10.49 -5.33 15.45
N THR A 34 -10.69 -6.64 15.40
CA THR A 34 -11.95 -7.29 15.03
C THR A 34 -12.95 -7.13 16.17
N ASN A 35 -14.14 -6.65 15.85
CA ASN A 35 -15.30 -6.64 16.72
C ASN A 35 -16.21 -7.81 16.33
N PRO A 36 -16.66 -8.64 17.28
CA PRO A 36 -17.97 -9.26 17.14
C PRO A 36 -18.83 -9.02 18.38
N THR A 37 -19.94 -8.36 18.13
CA THR A 37 -21.29 -8.62 18.65
C THR A 37 -21.47 -10.05 19.18
N ASP A 38 -21.76 -10.22 20.47
CA ASP A 38 -23.07 -10.67 20.99
C ASP A 38 -23.05 -10.90 22.51
N ASN A 39 -24.16 -10.53 23.14
CA ASN A 39 -24.47 -10.61 24.57
C ASN A 39 -25.27 -11.92 24.87
N PRO A 40 -25.83 -12.15 26.07
CA PRO A 40 -25.37 -13.07 27.12
C PRO A 40 -26.30 -14.28 27.38
N SER A 41 -25.82 -15.30 28.11
CA SER A 41 -26.62 -16.33 28.82
C SER A 41 -25.71 -16.95 29.89
N ASN A 42 -25.88 -16.66 31.18
CA ASN A 42 -26.78 -17.26 32.18
C ASN A 42 -26.31 -18.65 32.71
N GLU A 43 -26.21 -18.73 34.05
CA GLU A 43 -26.06 -19.91 34.93
C GLU A 43 -24.78 -20.78 34.75
N GLU A 44 -24.15 -21.41 35.75
CA GLU A 44 -24.63 -21.99 36.99
C GLU A 44 -23.47 -22.20 37.98
N ILE A 45 -23.84 -22.51 39.23
CA ILE A 45 -23.09 -22.51 40.49
C ILE A 45 -22.40 -23.87 40.72
N GLN A 46 -21.15 -23.93 41.24
CA GLN A 46 -20.74 -24.59 42.52
C GLN A 46 -19.21 -24.80 42.71
N PRO A 47 -18.71 -24.88 43.98
CA PRO A 47 -17.30 -24.77 44.38
C PRO A 47 -16.65 -26.13 44.74
N PRO A 48 -15.33 -26.19 45.04
CA PRO A 48 -14.91 -26.29 46.46
C PRO A 48 -13.52 -25.63 46.74
N SER A 49 -13.36 -24.84 47.81
CA SER A 49 -12.91 -25.20 49.17
C SER A 49 -11.40 -25.00 49.44
N SER A 50 -11.13 -24.39 50.61
CA SER A 50 -9.95 -24.59 51.48
C SER A 50 -8.64 -23.93 51.01
N SER A 51 -8.16 -22.82 51.57
CA SER A 51 -7.49 -22.63 52.89
C SER A 51 -6.35 -21.64 52.57
N THR A 52 -5.89 -20.69 53.35
CA THR A 52 -5.93 -20.38 54.78
C THR A 52 -5.37 -18.96 54.89
N ASP A 53 -5.92 -18.20 55.84
CA ASP A 53 -5.17 -17.43 56.83
C ASP A 53 -4.13 -16.40 56.36
N THR A 54 -4.41 -15.11 56.58
CA THR A 54 -3.50 -14.19 57.30
C THR A 54 -4.18 -12.83 57.49
N LEU A 55 -4.53 -12.56 58.74
CA LEU A 55 -5.00 -11.28 59.24
C LEU A 55 -3.90 -10.21 59.14
N ARG A 56 -4.14 -9.09 58.43
CA ARG A 56 -3.47 -7.83 58.75
C ARG A 56 -4.32 -6.61 58.37
N ALA A 57 -4.98 -6.08 59.40
CA ALA A 57 -5.75 -4.86 59.36
C ALA A 57 -4.90 -3.66 58.92
N GLN A 58 -5.29 -3.04 57.80
CA GLN A 58 -5.08 -1.61 57.56
C GLN A 58 -6.37 -1.01 56.97
N ARG A 59 -7.13 -0.39 57.88
CA ARG A 59 -8.10 0.71 57.69
C ARG A 59 -8.68 0.89 56.29
N ALA A 60 -9.87 0.34 56.08
CA ALA A 60 -10.79 0.79 55.06
C ALA A 60 -11.29 2.22 55.38
N PRO A 61 -11.41 3.12 54.39
CA PRO A 61 -12.09 4.40 54.58
C PRO A 61 -13.57 4.16 54.94
N PRO A 62 -14.18 5.03 55.76
CA PRO A 62 -15.57 4.86 56.16
C PRO A 62 -16.46 4.87 54.93
N ALA A 63 -17.31 3.84 54.81
CA ALA A 63 -18.38 3.79 53.84
C ALA A 63 -19.27 5.03 54.02
N ARG A 64 -19.02 6.06 53.22
CA ARG A 64 -19.88 7.24 53.12
C ARG A 64 -21.25 6.74 52.67
N LYS A 65 -22.19 6.70 53.61
CA LYS A 65 -23.62 6.59 53.32
C LYS A 65 -23.96 7.75 52.37
N ARG A 66 -23.99 7.49 51.06
CA ARG A 66 -24.45 8.45 50.07
C ARG A 66 -25.90 8.75 50.42
N ASN A 67 -26.16 9.98 50.83
CA ASN A 67 -27.50 10.42 51.19
C ASN A 67 -28.38 10.35 49.92
N LYS A 68 -29.62 9.88 50.05
CA LYS A 68 -30.58 9.76 48.93
C LYS A 68 -30.66 11.03 48.07
N THR A 69 -30.53 12.19 48.69
CA THR A 69 -30.50 13.51 48.04
C THR A 69 -29.31 13.69 47.10
N GLN A 70 -28.15 13.13 47.44
CA GLN A 70 -26.95 13.24 46.61
C GLN A 70 -27.03 12.34 45.38
N LEU A 71 -27.69 11.19 45.49
CA LEU A 71 -27.97 10.33 44.34
C LEU A 71 -28.96 11.00 43.36
N GLN A 72 -29.95 11.71 43.89
CA GLN A 72 -30.91 12.45 43.06
C GLN A 72 -30.22 13.59 42.31
N GLN A 73 -29.34 14.32 42.98
CA GLN A 73 -28.53 15.38 42.34
C GLN A 73 -27.61 14.83 41.26
N ASP A 74 -26.95 13.69 41.50
CA ASP A 74 -26.10 13.03 40.51
C ASP A 74 -26.92 12.62 39.26
N LEU A 75 -28.17 12.15 39.43
CA LEU A 75 -29.06 11.80 38.31
C LEU A 75 -29.49 13.03 37.51
N ASP A 76 -29.96 14.08 38.19
CA ASP A 76 -30.38 15.32 37.54
C ASP A 76 -29.20 15.96 36.75
N GLN A 77 -27.98 15.84 37.28
CA GLN A 77 -26.76 16.32 36.62
C GLN A 77 -26.45 15.49 35.35
N GLN A 78 -26.56 14.17 35.41
CA GLN A 78 -26.36 13.29 34.26
C GLN A 78 -27.40 13.53 33.16
N GLU A 79 -28.65 13.77 33.52
CA GLU A 79 -29.71 14.08 32.55
C GLU A 79 -29.43 15.40 31.83
N ASN A 80 -28.97 16.42 32.55
CA ASN A 80 -28.59 17.70 31.96
C ASN A 80 -27.37 17.57 31.02
N GLU A 81 -26.37 16.77 31.40
CA GLU A 81 -25.20 16.50 30.54
C GLU A 81 -25.59 15.75 29.26
N LEU A 82 -26.46 14.75 29.37
CA LEU A 82 -26.97 14.03 28.19
C LEU A 82 -27.78 14.94 27.27
N HIS A 83 -28.59 15.84 27.83
CA HIS A 83 -29.34 16.81 27.04
C HIS A 83 -28.39 17.77 26.31
N ALA A 84 -27.38 18.33 26.99
CA ALA A 84 -26.39 19.21 26.39
C ALA A 84 -25.60 18.54 25.25
N LEU A 85 -25.20 17.27 25.43
CA LEU A 85 -24.49 16.51 24.40
C LEU A 85 -25.36 16.23 23.17
N ARG A 86 -26.65 15.92 23.36
CA ARG A 86 -27.59 15.71 22.24
C ARG A 86 -27.74 16.97 21.39
N VAL A 87 -27.90 18.13 22.03
CA VAL A 87 -27.99 19.42 21.34
C VAL A 87 -26.71 19.73 20.57
N SER A 88 -25.53 19.48 21.17
CA SER A 88 -24.24 19.68 20.50
C SER A 88 -24.08 18.79 19.25
N LEU A 89 -24.43 17.51 19.35
CA LEU A 89 -24.39 16.58 18.20
C LEU A 89 -25.35 16.96 17.08
N GLU A 90 -26.54 17.44 17.42
CA GLU A 90 -27.51 17.88 16.43
C GLU A 90 -27.04 19.16 15.71
N ASN A 91 -26.46 20.11 16.46
CA ASN A 91 -25.84 21.30 15.90
C ASN A 91 -24.66 20.97 14.98
N GLU A 92 -23.78 20.04 15.37
CA GLU A 92 -22.65 19.60 14.53
C GLU A 92 -23.13 18.88 13.26
N LYS A 93 -24.13 18.01 13.38
CA LYS A 93 -24.75 17.35 12.21
C LYS A 93 -25.41 18.36 11.27
N ALA A 94 -26.12 19.35 11.81
CA ALA A 94 -26.73 20.41 11.03
C ALA A 94 -25.67 21.28 10.33
N ALA A 95 -24.60 21.66 11.04
CA ALA A 95 -23.48 22.40 10.48
C ALA A 95 -22.76 21.60 9.37
N ARG A 96 -22.54 20.30 9.56
CA ARG A 96 -21.95 19.41 8.55
C ARG A 96 -22.84 19.28 7.31
N LYS A 97 -24.15 19.14 7.50
CA LYS A 97 -25.10 19.06 6.38
C LYS A 97 -25.19 20.40 5.64
N ALA A 98 -25.18 21.52 6.35
CA ALA A 98 -25.15 22.85 5.75
C ALA A 98 -23.85 23.08 4.94
N ALA A 99 -22.71 22.69 5.49
CA ALA A 99 -21.42 22.74 4.81
C ALA A 99 -21.38 21.81 3.58
N GLU A 100 -21.98 20.62 3.64
CA GLU A 100 -22.10 19.71 2.51
C GLU A 100 -23.01 20.27 1.39
N THR A 101 -24.14 20.90 1.75
CA THR A 101 -25.00 21.57 0.77
C THR A 101 -24.36 22.83 0.16
N ALA A 102 -23.58 23.58 0.96
CA ALA A 102 -22.85 24.75 0.49
C ALA A 102 -21.66 24.35 -0.41
N ALA A 103 -20.93 23.29 -0.04
CA ALA A 103 -19.85 22.73 -0.85
C ALA A 103 -20.39 22.07 -2.14
N GLY A 104 -21.60 21.51 -2.11
CA GLY A 104 -22.28 20.95 -3.29
C GLY A 104 -22.65 21.99 -4.35
N ASN A 105 -22.71 23.28 -4.01
CA ASN A 105 -23.10 24.36 -4.93
C ASN A 105 -21.91 25.22 -5.43
N VAL A 106 -20.73 25.10 -4.81
CA VAL A 106 -19.48 25.77 -5.24
C VAL A 106 -18.47 24.78 -5.85
N GLY A 107 -18.77 23.49 -5.82
CA GLY A 107 -18.18 22.52 -6.72
C GLY A 107 -18.71 22.77 -8.12
N GLY A 108 -18.10 23.72 -8.84
CA GLY A 108 -18.27 23.88 -10.28
C GLY A 108 -18.26 22.49 -10.90
N ARG A 109 -19.45 22.02 -11.29
CA ARG A 109 -19.62 20.92 -12.20
C ARG A 109 -18.97 21.46 -13.47
N THR A 110 -17.67 21.23 -13.61
CA THR A 110 -17.02 21.24 -14.90
C THR A 110 -17.79 20.15 -15.63
N GLU A 111 -18.86 20.58 -16.31
CA GLU A 111 -19.50 19.84 -17.38
C GLU A 111 -18.36 19.12 -18.10
N PRO A 112 -18.41 17.78 -18.26
CA PRO A 112 -17.36 17.06 -18.93
C PRO A 112 -17.28 17.68 -20.31
N ARG A 113 -16.34 18.62 -20.48
CA ARG A 113 -15.96 19.16 -21.76
C ARG A 113 -15.78 17.91 -22.58
N GLN A 114 -16.58 17.77 -23.63
CA GLN A 114 -16.52 16.62 -24.53
C GLN A 114 -15.16 16.66 -25.21
N GLU A 115 -14.14 16.27 -24.46
CA GLU A 115 -12.79 16.22 -24.92
C GLU A 115 -12.73 15.00 -25.80
N THR A 116 -12.50 15.28 -27.08
CA THR A 116 -12.34 14.26 -28.11
C THR A 116 -11.44 13.16 -27.56
N PRO A 117 -11.91 11.91 -27.54
CA PRO A 117 -11.19 10.85 -26.86
C PRO A 117 -9.84 10.64 -27.56
N ILE A 118 -8.77 10.57 -26.78
CA ILE A 118 -7.39 10.55 -27.27
C ILE A 118 -7.13 9.17 -27.91
N PRO A 119 -6.82 9.11 -29.22
CA PRO A 119 -6.51 7.85 -29.89
C PRO A 119 -5.18 7.29 -29.40
N LYS A 120 -5.00 5.96 -29.53
CA LYS A 120 -3.72 5.32 -29.22
C LYS A 120 -2.66 5.77 -30.25
N PRO A 121 -1.47 6.24 -29.81
CA PRO A 121 -0.38 6.58 -30.72
C PRO A 121 0.13 5.32 -31.45
N LYS A 122 0.73 5.52 -32.62
CA LYS A 122 1.27 4.41 -33.42
C LYS A 122 2.56 3.88 -32.78
N GLY A 123 2.69 2.55 -32.73
CA GLY A 123 3.87 1.84 -32.23
C GLY A 123 3.72 1.28 -30.82
N THR A 124 4.86 1.11 -30.13
CA THR A 124 4.98 0.39 -28.86
C THR A 124 5.48 1.31 -27.75
N ALA A 125 4.79 1.31 -26.61
CA ALA A 125 5.17 2.10 -25.44
C ALA A 125 6.57 1.73 -24.93
N GLY A 126 7.43 2.74 -24.77
CA GLY A 126 8.82 2.59 -24.34
C GLY A 126 9.82 2.32 -25.46
N GLU A 127 9.36 2.07 -26.69
CA GLU A 127 10.21 1.92 -27.88
C GLU A 127 10.01 3.08 -28.84
N THR A 128 8.77 3.33 -29.28
CA THR A 128 8.48 4.42 -30.24
C THR A 128 7.97 5.69 -29.56
N TYR A 129 7.33 5.57 -28.40
CA TYR A 129 6.81 6.71 -27.66
C TYR A 129 6.95 6.53 -26.15
N VAL A 130 7.00 7.65 -25.43
CA VAL A 130 7.05 7.67 -23.96
C VAL A 130 5.63 7.82 -23.42
N LEU A 131 5.17 6.80 -22.69
CA LEU A 131 3.78 6.75 -22.19
C LEU A 131 3.39 7.98 -21.34
N LYS A 132 4.32 8.50 -20.53
CA LYS A 132 4.08 9.65 -19.67
C LYS A 132 3.76 10.93 -20.47
N ASP A 133 4.44 11.11 -21.59
CA ASP A 133 4.34 12.30 -22.44
C ASP A 133 3.05 12.24 -23.27
N GLU A 134 2.70 11.07 -23.80
CA GLU A 134 1.43 10.84 -24.51
C GLU A 134 0.18 10.97 -23.61
N MET A 135 0.35 10.77 -22.29
CA MET A 135 -0.70 11.04 -21.31
C MET A 135 -0.80 12.53 -20.93
N GLY A 136 0.10 13.38 -21.41
CA GLY A 136 0.18 14.81 -21.04
C GLY A 136 0.64 15.04 -19.61
N LEU A 137 1.36 14.09 -19.01
CA LEU A 137 1.81 14.13 -17.62
C LEU A 137 3.34 14.30 -17.52
N GLN A 138 3.96 14.91 -18.54
CA GLN A 138 5.41 15.17 -18.57
C GLN A 138 5.88 15.98 -17.36
N ASP A 139 5.08 16.97 -16.93
CA ASP A 139 5.41 17.88 -15.82
C ASP A 139 4.93 17.34 -14.46
N ASP A 140 3.86 16.53 -14.44
CA ASP A 140 3.31 15.95 -13.21
C ASP A 140 3.73 14.49 -13.01
N LYS A 141 5.00 14.33 -12.58
CA LYS A 141 5.55 13.01 -12.22
C LYS A 141 4.80 12.35 -11.06
N ALA A 142 4.26 13.14 -10.12
CA ALA A 142 3.60 12.62 -8.94
C ALA A 142 2.27 11.96 -9.32
N GLN A 143 1.43 12.66 -10.08
CA GLN A 143 0.17 12.12 -10.59
C GLN A 143 0.38 10.87 -11.44
N TYR A 144 1.35 10.89 -12.36
CA TYR A 144 1.68 9.70 -13.14
C TYR A 144 2.08 8.50 -12.26
N SER A 145 2.89 8.73 -11.22
CA SER A 145 3.31 7.68 -10.30
C SER A 145 2.15 7.12 -9.49
N THR A 146 1.20 7.97 -9.08
CA THR A 146 -0.02 7.55 -8.40
C THR A 146 -0.90 6.70 -9.30
N ILE A 147 -1.10 7.10 -10.57
CA ILE A 147 -1.85 6.32 -11.56
C ILE A 147 -1.20 4.94 -11.76
N LEU A 148 0.12 4.89 -11.92
CA LEU A 148 0.86 3.62 -12.02
C LEU A 148 0.62 2.72 -10.80
N ALA A 149 0.73 3.28 -9.59
CA ALA A 149 0.52 2.54 -8.36
C ALA A 149 -0.90 1.98 -8.27
N THR A 150 -1.92 2.80 -8.55
CA THR A 150 -3.32 2.39 -8.52
C THR A 150 -3.60 1.26 -9.52
N ALA A 151 -3.15 1.38 -10.77
CA ALA A 151 -3.36 0.35 -11.78
C ALA A 151 -2.68 -0.99 -11.39
N ARG A 152 -1.46 -0.93 -10.83
CA ARG A 152 -0.75 -2.13 -10.35
C ARG A 152 -1.43 -2.77 -9.15
N ASN A 153 -1.90 -1.96 -8.21
CA ASN A 153 -2.61 -2.44 -7.03
C ASN A 153 -3.95 -3.07 -7.43
N ALA A 154 -4.68 -2.46 -8.38
CA ALA A 154 -5.90 -3.04 -8.93
C ALA A 154 -5.62 -4.39 -9.64
N PHE A 155 -4.53 -4.48 -10.42
CA PHE A 155 -4.10 -5.73 -11.05
C PHE A 155 -3.82 -6.83 -10.02
N LEU A 156 -3.13 -6.50 -8.92
CA LEU A 156 -2.86 -7.44 -7.84
C LEU A 156 -4.13 -7.81 -7.06
N ALA A 157 -5.02 -6.85 -6.81
CA ALA A 157 -6.30 -7.07 -6.13
C ALA A 157 -7.22 -8.00 -6.93
N ALA A 158 -7.17 -7.93 -8.26
CA ALA A 158 -7.84 -8.85 -9.17
C ALA A 158 -7.20 -10.26 -9.22
N ARG A 159 -6.13 -10.51 -8.45
CA ARG A 159 -5.40 -11.79 -8.37
C ARG A 159 -4.87 -12.28 -9.73
N LEU A 160 -4.56 -11.36 -10.63
CA LEU A 160 -3.98 -11.69 -11.94
C LEU A 160 -2.52 -12.11 -11.80
N ASN A 161 -2.10 -13.09 -12.61
CA ASN A 161 -0.74 -13.60 -12.58
C ASN A 161 0.19 -12.71 -13.44
N PRO A 162 1.19 -12.03 -12.84
CA PRO A 162 2.09 -11.15 -13.59
C PRO A 162 3.14 -11.89 -14.43
N LEU A 163 3.24 -13.23 -14.34
CA LEU A 163 4.17 -14.02 -15.15
C LEU A 163 3.57 -14.49 -16.49
N THR A 164 2.23 -14.51 -16.56
CA THR A 164 1.45 -14.88 -17.74
C THR A 164 1.40 -13.73 -18.75
N ASN A 165 1.26 -14.03 -20.05
CA ASN A 165 1.19 -12.98 -21.07
C ASN A 165 -0.07 -12.12 -20.91
N TYR A 166 -0.04 -10.89 -21.42
CA TYR A 166 -1.18 -9.97 -21.31
C TYR A 166 -2.43 -10.51 -22.04
N SER A 167 -2.25 -11.12 -23.21
CA SER A 167 -3.33 -11.71 -24.02
C SER A 167 -3.97 -12.95 -23.39
N GLU A 168 -3.28 -13.60 -22.45
CA GLU A 168 -3.72 -14.81 -21.76
C GLU A 168 -4.46 -14.49 -20.45
N GLN A 169 -4.51 -13.22 -20.04
CA GLN A 169 -5.22 -12.82 -18.82
C GLN A 169 -6.74 -12.89 -19.05
N PRO A 170 -7.52 -13.26 -18.02
CA PRO A 170 -8.98 -13.26 -18.11
C PRO A 170 -9.51 -11.85 -18.38
N LEU A 171 -10.24 -11.70 -19.50
CA LEU A 171 -10.71 -10.40 -20.00
C LEU A 171 -11.65 -9.69 -19.00
N ARG A 172 -12.48 -10.46 -18.28
CA ARG A 172 -13.40 -9.94 -17.26
C ARG A 172 -12.66 -9.23 -16.13
N ASP A 173 -11.56 -9.81 -15.66
CA ASP A 173 -10.79 -9.26 -14.56
C ASP A 173 -9.95 -8.06 -15.03
N LEU A 174 -9.43 -8.08 -16.26
CA LEU A 174 -8.82 -6.90 -16.88
C LEU A 174 -9.81 -5.73 -16.98
N ALA A 175 -11.06 -5.99 -17.37
CA ALA A 175 -12.09 -4.96 -17.40
C ALA A 175 -12.34 -4.36 -16.01
N ASN A 176 -12.39 -5.18 -14.96
CA ASN A 176 -12.50 -4.70 -13.58
C ASN A 176 -11.31 -3.81 -13.18
N VAL A 177 -10.08 -4.17 -13.58
CA VAL A 177 -8.89 -3.33 -13.35
C VAL A 177 -9.03 -1.96 -14.02
N PHE A 178 -9.56 -1.92 -15.26
CA PHE A 178 -9.78 -0.66 -15.97
C PHE A 178 -10.85 0.20 -15.28
N GLU A 179 -11.96 -0.39 -14.86
CA GLU A 179 -13.02 0.33 -14.15
C GLU A 179 -12.53 0.91 -12.82
N VAL A 180 -11.77 0.13 -12.03
CA VAL A 180 -11.19 0.61 -10.77
C VAL A 180 -10.20 1.75 -11.03
N ALA A 181 -9.36 1.63 -12.05
CA ALA A 181 -8.40 2.68 -12.39
C ALA A 181 -9.09 3.97 -12.85
N LYS A 182 -10.13 3.89 -13.71
CA LYS A 182 -10.92 5.05 -14.14
C LYS A 182 -11.63 5.74 -12.99
N LYS A 183 -12.24 4.97 -12.08
CA LYS A 183 -12.93 5.51 -10.90
C LYS A 183 -11.97 6.28 -9.99
N ALA A 184 -10.75 5.77 -9.82
CA ALA A 184 -9.73 6.44 -9.03
C ALA A 184 -9.12 7.66 -9.73
N HIS A 185 -8.97 7.60 -11.06
CA HIS A 185 -8.29 8.62 -11.86
C HIS A 185 -9.11 9.01 -13.09
N PRO A 186 -10.00 10.01 -13.00
CA PRO A 186 -10.89 10.40 -14.09
C PRO A 186 -10.18 10.80 -15.39
N ILE A 187 -8.92 11.25 -15.33
CA ILE A 187 -8.09 11.52 -16.51
C ILE A 187 -8.00 10.32 -17.46
N LEU A 188 -8.09 9.09 -16.93
CA LEU A 188 -8.01 7.87 -17.73
C LEU A 188 -9.22 7.66 -18.65
N CYS A 189 -10.37 8.27 -18.34
CA CYS A 189 -11.57 8.20 -19.18
C CYS A 189 -11.40 8.88 -20.55
N ARG A 190 -10.39 9.75 -20.69
CA ARG A 190 -10.10 10.48 -21.93
C ARG A 190 -9.46 9.59 -22.99
N PHE A 191 -8.88 8.45 -22.63
CA PHE A 191 -8.14 7.59 -23.56
C PHE A 191 -9.05 6.53 -24.17
N THR A 192 -9.11 6.48 -25.51
CA THR A 192 -9.90 5.48 -26.25
C THR A 192 -9.55 4.05 -25.84
N ASN A 193 -10.57 3.20 -25.66
CA ASN A 193 -10.39 1.77 -25.35
C ASN A 193 -9.47 1.48 -24.14
N ASN A 194 -9.31 2.43 -23.22
CA ASN A 194 -8.42 2.33 -22.05
C ASN A 194 -6.96 2.01 -22.43
N TRP A 195 -6.47 2.46 -23.60
CA TRP A 195 -5.14 2.08 -24.08
C TRP A 195 -4.02 2.49 -23.12
N ALA A 196 -4.17 3.61 -22.42
CA ALA A 196 -3.19 4.09 -21.45
C ALA A 196 -3.06 3.12 -20.26
N THR A 197 -4.19 2.72 -19.68
CA THR A 197 -4.22 1.74 -18.57
C THR A 197 -3.69 0.37 -19.03
N ALA A 198 -4.04 -0.06 -20.24
CA ALA A 198 -3.51 -1.29 -20.81
C ALA A 198 -1.98 -1.26 -20.94
N ALA A 199 -1.40 -0.15 -21.44
CA ALA A 199 0.04 0.03 -21.55
C ALA A 199 0.74 -0.02 -20.18
N ILE A 200 0.15 0.59 -19.15
CA ILE A 200 0.66 0.52 -17.77
C ILE A 200 0.70 -0.92 -17.26
N VAL A 201 -0.38 -1.68 -17.46
CA VAL A 201 -0.47 -3.09 -17.04
C VAL A 201 0.54 -3.95 -17.80
N GLN A 202 0.67 -3.74 -19.12
CA GLN A 202 1.67 -4.42 -19.93
C GLN A 202 3.09 -4.12 -19.42
N GLN A 203 3.43 -2.86 -19.17
CA GLN A 203 4.74 -2.48 -18.63
C GLN A 203 5.02 -3.18 -17.29
N TYR A 204 4.00 -3.29 -16.43
CA TYR A 204 4.11 -4.01 -15.16
C TYR A 204 4.41 -5.51 -15.35
N ILE A 205 3.65 -6.20 -16.20
CA ILE A 205 3.87 -7.62 -16.53
C ILE A 205 5.29 -7.83 -17.08
N HIS A 206 5.73 -7.01 -18.04
CA HIS A 206 7.08 -7.10 -18.63
C HIS A 206 8.17 -6.93 -17.56
N SER A 207 8.02 -5.95 -16.67
CA SER A 207 8.94 -5.71 -15.57
C SER A 207 9.03 -6.92 -14.62
N ARG A 208 7.87 -7.49 -14.25
CA ARG A 208 7.80 -8.69 -13.40
C ARG A 208 8.44 -9.91 -14.06
N LYS A 209 8.15 -10.17 -15.34
CA LYS A 209 8.78 -11.26 -16.11
C LYS A 209 10.28 -11.07 -16.23
N ARG A 210 10.76 -9.85 -16.49
CA ARG A 210 12.20 -9.53 -16.53
C ARG A 210 12.85 -9.81 -15.18
N TYR A 211 12.25 -9.34 -14.10
CA TYR A 211 12.76 -9.57 -12.75
C TYR A 211 12.82 -11.06 -12.39
N ALA A 212 11.76 -11.82 -12.70
CA ALA A 212 11.73 -13.26 -12.49
C ALA A 212 12.87 -13.99 -13.23
N ARG A 213 13.12 -13.64 -14.50
CA ARG A 213 14.24 -14.20 -15.28
C ARG A 213 15.60 -13.91 -14.64
N ILE A 214 15.82 -12.66 -14.21
CA ILE A 214 17.07 -12.26 -13.53
C ILE A 214 17.24 -13.04 -12.22
N LEU A 215 16.18 -13.19 -11.44
CA LEU A 215 16.21 -13.92 -10.18
C LEU A 215 16.56 -15.41 -10.39
N VAL A 216 15.94 -16.06 -11.37
CA VAL A 216 16.25 -17.45 -11.74
C VAL A 216 17.71 -17.59 -12.19
N GLY A 217 18.22 -16.65 -12.99
CA GLY A 217 19.63 -16.62 -13.42
C GLY A 217 20.58 -16.59 -12.21
N ARG A 218 20.37 -15.63 -11.30
CA ARG A 218 21.18 -15.50 -10.08
C ARG A 218 21.13 -16.74 -9.18
N LEU A 219 19.98 -17.42 -9.10
CA LEU A 219 19.86 -18.66 -8.33
C LEU A 219 20.65 -19.81 -8.97
N LYS A 220 20.65 -19.91 -10.31
CA LYS A 220 21.45 -20.91 -11.04
C LYS A 220 22.95 -20.68 -10.84
N GLU A 221 23.40 -19.43 -10.91
CA GLU A 221 24.80 -19.04 -10.64
C GLU A 221 25.23 -19.44 -9.23
N LYS A 222 24.44 -19.09 -8.21
CA LYS A 222 24.71 -19.48 -6.81
C LYS A 222 24.80 -21.00 -6.64
N ARG A 223 23.90 -21.76 -7.29
CA ARG A 223 23.93 -23.22 -7.27
C ARG A 223 25.19 -23.78 -7.94
N ALA A 224 25.60 -23.22 -9.08
CA ALA A 224 26.83 -23.63 -9.77
C ALA A 224 28.08 -23.35 -8.90
N HIS A 225 28.16 -22.18 -8.27
CA HIS A 225 29.25 -21.85 -7.34
C HIS A 225 29.28 -22.80 -6.13
N ALA A 226 28.13 -23.13 -5.54
CA ALA A 226 28.06 -24.08 -4.43
C ALA A 226 28.53 -25.49 -4.83
N LEU A 227 28.15 -25.96 -6.02
CA LEU A 227 28.61 -27.25 -6.55
C LEU A 227 30.13 -27.26 -6.79
N HIS A 228 30.68 -26.19 -7.36
CA HIS A 228 32.14 -26.05 -7.54
C HIS A 228 32.88 -26.02 -6.20
N ALA A 229 32.40 -25.27 -5.21
CA ALA A 229 32.98 -25.24 -3.87
C ALA A 229 32.95 -26.61 -3.18
N SER A 230 31.85 -27.36 -3.32
CA SER A 230 31.75 -28.72 -2.77
C SER A 230 32.70 -29.72 -3.42
N ARG A 231 33.06 -29.52 -4.70
CA ARG A 231 33.98 -30.39 -5.44
C ARG A 231 35.44 -30.15 -5.08
N SER A 232 35.81 -28.91 -4.72
CA SER A 232 37.18 -28.56 -4.30
C SER A 232 37.51 -28.97 -2.86
N VAL A 233 36.51 -29.30 -2.03
CA VAL A 233 36.71 -29.81 -0.66
C VAL A 233 36.58 -31.33 -0.65
N SER A 234 37.30 -32.01 -1.55
CA SER A 234 37.63 -33.42 -1.32
C SER A 234 38.90 -33.42 -0.47
N PRO A 235 38.83 -33.87 0.81
CA PRO A 235 40.01 -33.92 1.65
C PRO A 235 41.08 -34.78 0.95
N PRO A 236 42.36 -34.36 0.98
CA PRO A 236 43.44 -35.13 0.38
C PRO A 236 43.38 -36.55 0.97
N ARG A 237 43.17 -37.52 0.08
CA ARG A 237 43.15 -38.95 0.40
C ARG A 237 44.49 -39.26 1.04
N GLN A 238 44.49 -39.40 2.37
CA GLN A 238 45.70 -39.75 3.11
C GLN A 238 46.19 -41.08 2.52
N PRO A 239 47.47 -41.19 2.13
CA PRO A 239 47.99 -42.45 1.63
C PRO A 239 47.86 -43.49 2.74
N GLU A 240 46.98 -44.46 2.52
CA GLU A 240 46.76 -45.61 3.38
C GLU A 240 48.14 -46.23 3.68
N ALA A 241 48.60 -46.10 4.92
CA ALA A 241 49.88 -46.66 5.34
C ALA A 241 49.83 -48.17 5.12
N SER A 242 50.67 -48.65 4.20
CA SER A 242 50.83 -50.07 3.92
C SER A 242 51.45 -50.74 5.15
N THR A 243 50.62 -51.39 5.96
CA THR A 243 51.10 -52.25 7.04
C THR A 243 51.74 -53.49 6.41
N SER A 244 53.07 -53.44 6.31
CA SER A 244 53.93 -54.55 5.96
C SER A 244 53.87 -55.59 7.08
N THR A 245 53.04 -56.62 6.92
CA THR A 245 53.08 -57.84 7.74
C THR A 245 54.32 -58.63 7.37
N GLY A 246 55.37 -58.48 8.18
CA GLY A 246 56.58 -59.30 8.16
C GLY A 246 56.43 -60.54 9.04
N VAL A 247 56.88 -61.66 8.50
CA VAL A 247 56.88 -63.05 8.99
C VAL A 247 57.76 -63.25 10.22
#